data_AF-A0AA92R666-F1
#
_entry.id   AF-A0AA92R666-F1
#
_cell.length_a   1.000
_cell.length_b   1.000
_cell.length_c   1.000
_cell.angle_alpha   90.00
_cell.angle_beta   90.00
_cell.angle_gamma   90.00
#
_symmetry.space_group_name_H-M   'P 1'
#
loop_
_entity.id
_entity.type
_entity.pdbx_description
1 polymer ?
#
loop_
_entity_poly.entity_id
_entity_poly.type
_entity_poly.pdbx_seq_one_letter_code
_entity_poly.pdbx_strand_id
1 'polypeptide(L)'
;MTKAYSYIRFSTKGQIEGRSLQRQLETARKYAEENGLELQSLSFQDLGVSGFKGRNSEQGALSQFIEAVKEGTIPEGSWLLLESFDRMSRQPVEKSMRLLMELVELGIIVVTLMDKQVYRRGQLDMTKLIISLVIMSRAHEESAAKSKRLADVWHAKQAVAHLKPLGTHLPAWLEYNEDKTKIQINYEKAVVVRYIFELSANGYGRSALIRKLNSQGIAPIGSRAKRWHLSYVTKLLNNTVVVN
;
A
#
# COMPACT_ATOMS: atom_id res chain seq x y z
N MET A 1 -11.38 11.69 -31.95
CA MET A 1 -10.26 10.74 -31.73
C MET A 1 -10.77 9.60 -30.86
N THR A 2 -10.16 8.41 -30.94
CA THR A 2 -10.57 7.28 -30.10
C THR A 2 -10.10 7.50 -28.67
N LYS A 3 -10.99 7.32 -27.69
CA LYS A 3 -10.68 7.58 -26.27
C LYS A 3 -9.83 6.45 -25.67
N ALA A 4 -8.80 6.82 -24.92
CA ALA A 4 -7.98 5.89 -24.16
C ALA A 4 -7.98 6.24 -22.67
N TYR A 5 -7.94 5.23 -21.81
CA TYR A 5 -7.97 5.34 -20.36
C TYR A 5 -6.75 4.64 -19.75
N SER A 6 -6.07 5.31 -18.83
CA SER A 6 -4.94 4.69 -18.09
C SER A 6 -5.43 4.10 -16.77
N TYR A 7 -5.22 2.80 -16.57
CA TYR A 7 -5.62 2.12 -15.33
C TYR A 7 -4.89 2.62 -14.08
N ILE A 8 -3.66 3.12 -14.21
CA ILE A 8 -2.87 3.60 -13.06
C ILE A 8 -3.47 4.88 -12.48
N ARG A 9 -3.88 5.79 -13.38
CA ARG A 9 -4.62 6.99 -13.01
C ARG A 9 -5.99 6.66 -12.43
N PHE A 10 -6.62 5.62 -12.98
CA PHE A 10 -7.87 5.09 -12.48
C PHE A 10 -7.69 4.55 -11.05
N SER A 11 -6.79 3.59 -10.83
CA SER A 11 -6.58 2.86 -9.57
C SER A 11 -6.03 3.65 -8.38
N THR A 12 -5.36 4.79 -8.61
CA THR A 12 -4.74 5.56 -7.53
C THR A 12 -5.62 6.75 -7.16
N LYS A 13 -6.08 6.82 -5.90
CA LYS A 13 -6.83 7.98 -5.36
C LYS A 13 -5.94 9.23 -5.38
N GLY A 14 -5.91 9.99 -6.47
CA GLY A 14 -5.52 11.42 -6.53
C GLY A 14 -4.13 11.86 -6.01
N GLN A 15 -3.32 10.99 -5.40
CA GLN A 15 -1.99 11.32 -4.87
C GLN A 15 -0.92 10.81 -5.84
N ILE A 16 -0.44 11.71 -6.70
CA ILE A 16 0.56 11.48 -7.75
C ILE A 16 2.00 11.44 -7.15
N GLU A 17 2.15 11.18 -5.86
CA GLU A 17 3.46 11.28 -5.18
C GLU A 17 4.19 9.94 -5.21
N GLY A 18 4.77 9.61 -6.38
CA GLY A 18 5.67 8.46 -6.52
C GLY A 18 6.40 8.43 -7.87
N ARG A 19 7.73 8.29 -7.83
CA ARG A 19 8.60 8.23 -9.03
C ARG A 19 8.23 7.10 -10.00
N SER A 20 7.70 5.98 -9.48
CA SER A 20 7.22 4.85 -10.29
C SER A 20 5.91 5.15 -11.03
N LEU A 21 5.00 5.91 -10.41
CA LEU A 21 3.70 6.25 -10.98
C LEU A 21 3.82 7.23 -12.15
N GLN A 22 4.69 8.24 -12.00
CA GLN A 22 4.96 9.22 -13.06
C GLN A 22 5.48 8.53 -14.34
N ARG A 23 6.48 7.64 -14.20
CA ARG A 23 7.03 6.86 -15.31
C ARG A 23 5.96 6.05 -16.05
N GLN A 24 5.02 5.47 -15.30
CA GLN A 24 3.95 4.66 -15.88
C GLN A 24 2.94 5.52 -16.66
N LEU A 25 2.59 6.69 -16.13
CA LEU A 25 1.71 7.65 -16.82
C LEU A 25 2.36 8.19 -18.09
N GLU A 26 3.66 8.51 -18.05
CA GLU A 26 4.43 8.91 -19.24
C GLU A 26 4.42 7.81 -20.31
N THR A 27 4.57 6.55 -19.91
CA THR A 27 4.51 5.40 -20.83
C THR A 27 3.15 5.30 -21.51
N ALA A 28 2.06 5.44 -20.75
CA ALA A 28 0.70 5.43 -21.28
C ALA A 28 0.45 6.62 -22.23
N ARG A 29 0.94 7.81 -21.87
CA ARG A 29 0.83 9.02 -22.69
C ARG A 29 1.57 8.86 -24.01
N LYS A 30 2.82 8.39 -23.97
CA LYS A 30 3.62 8.13 -25.17
C LYS A 30 2.94 7.12 -26.09
N TYR A 31 2.42 6.02 -25.55
CA TYR A 31 1.68 5.05 -26.34
C TYR A 31 0.43 5.65 -27.00
N ALA A 32 -0.32 6.48 -26.25
CA ALA A 32 -1.51 7.14 -26.78
C ALA A 32 -1.15 8.10 -27.93
N GLU A 33 -0.10 8.92 -27.77
CA GLU A 33 0.40 9.83 -28.79
C GLU A 33 0.89 9.07 -30.05
N GLU A 34 1.65 7.99 -29.87
CA GLU A 34 2.14 7.12 -30.97
C GLU A 34 1.00 6.48 -31.78
N ASN A 35 -0.17 6.24 -31.17
CA ASN A 35 -1.30 5.54 -31.78
C ASN A 35 -2.51 6.44 -32.08
N GLY A 36 -2.36 7.77 -31.98
CA GLY A 36 -3.43 8.73 -32.26
C GLY A 36 -4.63 8.61 -31.30
N LEU A 37 -4.39 8.17 -30.07
CA LEU A 37 -5.40 8.00 -29.03
C LEU A 37 -5.48 9.23 -28.14
N GLU A 38 -6.70 9.57 -27.73
CA GLU A 38 -6.94 10.67 -26.80
C GLU A 38 -6.95 10.14 -25.37
N LEU A 39 -5.82 10.30 -24.66
CA LEU A 39 -5.70 9.86 -23.28
C LEU A 39 -6.56 10.73 -22.36
N GLN A 40 -7.63 10.15 -21.83
CA GLN A 40 -8.56 10.81 -20.93
C GLN A 40 -7.91 11.08 -19.56
N SER A 41 -8.22 12.25 -19.00
CA SER A 41 -7.74 12.70 -17.69
C SER A 41 -8.59 12.20 -16.52
N LEU A 42 -9.62 11.40 -16.79
CA LEU A 42 -10.64 10.97 -15.83
C LEU A 42 -10.07 10.06 -14.73
N SER A 43 -10.51 10.29 -13.50
CA SER A 43 -10.33 9.44 -12.32
C SER A 43 -11.66 8.85 -11.86
N PHE A 44 -11.65 7.93 -10.90
CA PHE A 44 -12.88 7.39 -10.29
C PHE A 44 -13.83 8.44 -9.76
N GLN A 45 -13.27 9.52 -9.21
CA GLN A 45 -14.08 10.59 -8.61
C GLN A 45 -14.83 11.38 -9.68
N ASP A 46 -14.23 11.51 -10.87
CA ASP A 46 -14.80 12.28 -11.98
C ASP A 46 -15.96 11.55 -12.66
N LEU A 47 -16.01 10.22 -12.57
CA LEU A 47 -17.10 9.40 -13.12
C LEU A 47 -18.34 9.32 -12.20
N GLY A 48 -18.36 10.06 -11.09
CA GLY A 48 -19.52 10.07 -10.18
C GLY A 48 -19.71 8.77 -9.40
N VAL A 49 -18.71 7.88 -9.37
CA VAL A 49 -18.69 6.63 -8.60
C VAL A 49 -18.51 6.98 -7.11
N SER A 50 -19.54 7.56 -6.53
CA SER A 50 -19.59 8.08 -5.15
C SER A 50 -20.05 7.04 -4.13
N GLY A 51 -20.48 5.87 -4.59
CA GLY A 51 -21.01 4.79 -3.76
C GLY A 51 -19.95 3.86 -3.18
N PHE A 52 -19.03 4.34 -2.32
CA PHE A 52 -18.12 3.40 -1.66
C PHE A 52 -17.61 3.81 -0.28
N LYS A 53 -18.53 3.94 0.67
CA LYS A 53 -18.21 3.70 2.09
C LYS A 53 -18.78 2.32 2.48
N GLY A 54 -18.15 1.22 2.06
CA GLY A 54 -18.24 0.00 2.86
C GLY A 54 -18.65 -1.35 2.24
N ARG A 55 -18.63 -1.59 0.93
CA ARG A 55 -18.86 -2.96 0.40
C ARG A 55 -17.83 -3.42 -0.62
N ASN A 56 -16.80 -4.11 -0.12
CA ASN A 56 -15.86 -4.98 -0.87
C ASN A 56 -14.60 -4.32 -1.43
N SER A 57 -13.63 -4.07 -0.54
CA SER A 57 -12.23 -3.84 -0.89
C SER A 57 -11.59 -4.94 -1.76
N GLU A 58 -12.32 -6.02 -2.06
CA GLU A 58 -11.87 -7.18 -2.84
C GLU A 58 -12.01 -7.03 -4.36
N GLN A 59 -12.84 -6.10 -4.86
CA GLN A 59 -13.15 -5.99 -6.28
C GLN A 59 -12.24 -5.01 -7.05
N GLY A 60 -11.53 -4.13 -6.35
CA GLY A 60 -10.48 -3.29 -6.93
C GLY A 60 -10.98 -2.25 -7.96
N ALA A 61 -10.03 -1.47 -8.48
CA ALA A 61 -10.27 -0.40 -9.44
C ALA A 61 -10.85 -0.91 -10.79
N LEU A 62 -10.48 -2.12 -11.20
CA LEU A 62 -10.89 -2.63 -12.50
C LEU A 62 -12.37 -2.98 -12.57
N SER A 63 -12.95 -3.49 -11.48
CA SER A 63 -14.38 -3.81 -11.45
C SER A 63 -15.23 -2.55 -11.64
N GLN A 64 -14.81 -1.42 -11.07
CA GLN A 64 -15.45 -0.12 -11.30
C GLN A 64 -15.31 0.37 -12.75
N PHE A 65 -14.20 0.04 -13.43
CA PHE A 65 -14.06 0.34 -14.86
C PHE A 65 -15.09 -0.44 -15.66
N ILE A 66 -15.21 -1.74 -15.36
CA ILE A 66 -16.17 -2.65 -15.99
C ILE A 66 -17.60 -2.17 -15.75
N GLU A 67 -17.94 -1.75 -14.54
CA GLU A 67 -19.26 -1.15 -14.23
C GLU A 67 -19.50 0.11 -15.05
N ALA A 68 -18.55 1.05 -15.10
CA ALA A 68 -18.68 2.26 -15.90
C ALA A 68 -18.83 1.99 -17.41
N VAL A 69 -18.26 0.89 -17.92
CA VAL A 69 -18.49 0.42 -19.29
C VAL A 69 -19.92 -0.14 -19.45
N LYS A 70 -20.38 -0.97 -18.50
CA LYS A 70 -21.73 -1.55 -18.52
C LYS A 70 -22.83 -0.48 -18.41
N GLU A 71 -22.59 0.57 -17.65
CA GLU A 71 -23.48 1.73 -17.50
C GLU A 71 -23.45 2.68 -18.72
N GLY A 72 -22.51 2.47 -19.66
CA GLY A 72 -22.36 3.28 -20.86
C GLY A 72 -21.60 4.60 -20.66
N THR A 73 -21.15 4.88 -19.44
CA THR A 73 -20.30 6.04 -19.13
C THR A 73 -18.98 5.99 -19.90
N ILE A 74 -18.40 4.79 -20.02
CA ILE A 74 -17.26 4.53 -20.90
C ILE A 74 -17.80 3.84 -22.16
N PRO A 75 -17.70 4.47 -23.34
CA PRO A 75 -18.27 3.92 -24.56
C PRO A 75 -17.52 2.68 -25.04
N GLU A 76 -18.22 1.75 -25.69
CA GLU A 76 -17.65 0.64 -26.42
C GLU A 76 -16.62 1.13 -27.46
N GLY A 77 -15.56 0.35 -27.70
CA GLY A 77 -14.44 0.74 -28.58
C GLY A 77 -13.39 1.64 -27.91
N SER A 78 -13.60 2.01 -26.65
CA SER A 78 -12.59 2.68 -25.83
C SER A 78 -11.36 1.79 -25.59
N TRP A 79 -10.21 2.43 -25.42
CA TRP A 79 -8.94 1.75 -25.16
C TRP A 79 -8.60 1.78 -23.67
N LEU A 80 -8.19 0.66 -23.11
CA LEU A 80 -7.67 0.56 -21.74
C LEU A 80 -6.18 0.25 -21.77
N LEU A 81 -5.36 1.17 -21.26
CA LEU A 81 -3.91 1.04 -21.20
C LEU A 81 -3.46 0.55 -19.81
N LEU A 82 -2.81 -0.60 -19.78
CA LEU A 82 -2.32 -1.30 -18.58
C LEU A 82 -0.79 -1.43 -18.66
N GLU A 83 -0.02 -1.19 -17.59
CA GLU A 83 1.42 -1.51 -17.63
C GLU A 83 1.62 -3.02 -17.78
N SER A 84 0.93 -3.78 -16.93
CA SER A 84 0.93 -5.24 -16.91
C SER A 84 -0.27 -5.77 -16.12
N PHE A 85 -0.68 -7.00 -16.42
CA PHE A 85 -1.80 -7.66 -15.74
C PHE A 85 -1.47 -8.11 -14.31
N ASP A 86 -0.19 -8.25 -13.92
CA ASP A 86 0.20 -8.58 -12.53
C ASP A 86 -0.14 -7.46 -11.53
N ARG A 87 -0.30 -6.23 -12.01
CA ARG A 87 -0.74 -5.08 -11.21
C ARG A 87 -2.26 -4.96 -11.11
N MET A 88 -3.04 -5.82 -11.77
CA MET A 88 -4.50 -5.77 -11.71
C MET A 88 -5.04 -6.16 -10.33
N SER A 89 -4.34 -7.05 -9.62
CA SER A 89 -4.58 -7.33 -8.20
C SER A 89 -3.53 -8.34 -7.71
N ARG A 90 -3.31 -8.44 -6.40
CA ARG A 90 -2.56 -9.56 -5.78
C ARG A 90 -3.35 -10.89 -5.85
N GLN A 91 -4.19 -11.08 -6.87
CA GLN A 91 -5.08 -12.23 -7.00
C GLN A 91 -4.47 -13.27 -7.94
N PRO A 92 -4.93 -14.53 -7.88
CA PRO A 92 -4.51 -15.58 -8.78
C PRO A 92 -4.66 -15.18 -10.25
N VAL A 93 -3.73 -15.63 -11.10
CA VAL A 93 -3.66 -15.35 -12.55
C VAL A 93 -5.02 -15.57 -13.24
N GLU A 94 -5.76 -16.61 -12.84
CA GLU A 94 -7.11 -16.95 -13.34
C GLU A 94 -8.12 -15.80 -13.20
N LYS A 95 -8.09 -15.06 -12.09
CA LYS A 95 -9.03 -13.95 -11.88
C LYS A 95 -8.70 -12.76 -12.78
N SER A 96 -7.42 -12.47 -12.98
CA SER A 96 -6.98 -11.44 -13.93
C SER A 96 -7.36 -11.80 -15.38
N MET A 97 -7.26 -13.08 -15.76
CA MET A 97 -7.67 -13.55 -17.09
C MET A 97 -9.18 -13.40 -17.32
N ARG A 98 -10.02 -13.74 -16.32
CA ARG A 98 -11.47 -13.52 -16.41
C ARG A 98 -11.83 -12.05 -16.64
N LEU A 99 -11.17 -11.14 -15.93
CA LEU A 99 -11.40 -9.70 -16.07
C LEU A 99 -10.97 -9.18 -17.46
N LEU A 100 -9.85 -9.69 -18.00
CA LEU A 100 -9.44 -9.37 -19.38
C LEU A 100 -10.52 -9.79 -20.39
N MET A 101 -10.99 -11.04 -20.29
CA MET A 101 -12.01 -11.55 -21.20
C MET A 101 -13.30 -10.76 -21.10
N GLU A 102 -13.75 -10.42 -19.88
CA GLU A 102 -14.94 -9.60 -19.67
C GLU A 102 -14.81 -8.21 -20.33
N LEU A 103 -13.67 -7.54 -20.19
CA LEU A 103 -13.43 -6.24 -20.85
C LEU A 103 -13.48 -6.34 -22.37
N VAL A 104 -12.85 -7.37 -22.93
CA VAL A 104 -12.83 -7.61 -24.38
C VAL A 104 -14.23 -7.96 -24.89
N GLU A 105 -14.99 -8.74 -24.12
CA GLU A 105 -16.39 -9.07 -24.39
C GLU A 105 -17.31 -7.87 -24.28
N LEU A 106 -16.99 -6.87 -23.46
CA LEU A 106 -17.67 -5.56 -23.43
C LEU A 106 -17.20 -4.60 -24.53
N GLY A 107 -16.28 -5.05 -25.40
CA GLY A 107 -15.85 -4.32 -26.59
C GLY A 107 -14.81 -3.24 -26.29
N ILE A 108 -14.16 -3.35 -25.14
CA ILE A 108 -12.99 -2.54 -24.78
C ILE A 108 -11.75 -3.14 -25.43
N ILE A 109 -10.92 -2.27 -25.99
CA ILE A 109 -9.62 -2.65 -26.55
C ILE A 109 -8.59 -2.54 -25.43
N VAL A 110 -8.11 -3.68 -24.95
CA VAL A 110 -7.14 -3.71 -23.84
C VAL A 110 -5.73 -3.74 -24.41
N VAL A 111 -4.83 -2.94 -23.84
CA VAL A 111 -3.42 -2.89 -24.21
C VAL A 111 -2.53 -3.07 -23.00
N THR A 112 -1.56 -3.96 -23.10
CA THR A 112 -0.44 -4.05 -22.17
C THR A 112 0.75 -3.28 -22.69
N LEU A 113 1.21 -2.29 -21.92
CA LEU A 113 2.26 -1.35 -22.32
C LEU A 113 3.66 -1.98 -22.23
N MET A 114 3.85 -2.98 -21.36
CA MET A 114 5.14 -3.66 -21.19
C MET A 114 5.59 -4.40 -22.46
N ASP A 115 4.66 -5.06 -23.15
CA ASP A 115 4.90 -5.89 -24.34
C ASP A 115 4.11 -5.43 -25.58
N LYS A 116 3.42 -4.28 -25.47
CA LYS A 116 2.59 -3.64 -26.51
C LYS A 116 1.53 -4.59 -27.13
N GLN A 117 1.05 -5.59 -26.39
CA GLN A 117 0.00 -6.48 -26.87
C GLN A 117 -1.36 -5.80 -26.83
N VAL A 118 -2.21 -6.13 -27.80
CA VAL A 118 -3.54 -5.56 -27.97
C VAL A 118 -4.57 -6.69 -28.03
N TYR A 119 -5.58 -6.61 -27.16
CA TYR A 119 -6.68 -7.56 -27.08
C TYR A 119 -7.97 -6.84 -27.46
N ARG A 120 -8.70 -7.41 -28.42
CA ARG A 120 -9.98 -6.88 -28.87
C ARG A 120 -10.89 -7.99 -29.37
N ARG A 121 -12.20 -7.75 -29.30
CA ARG A 121 -13.22 -8.74 -29.67
C ARG A 121 -13.02 -9.19 -31.12
N GLY A 122 -13.07 -10.50 -31.36
CA GLY A 122 -12.91 -11.09 -32.71
C GLY A 122 -11.48 -11.09 -33.28
N GLN A 123 -10.47 -10.57 -32.57
CA GLN A 123 -9.06 -10.63 -32.97
C GLN A 123 -8.15 -11.17 -31.85
N LEU A 124 -8.71 -12.00 -30.98
CA LEU A 124 -7.95 -12.65 -29.91
C LEU A 124 -7.05 -13.73 -30.51
N ASP A 125 -5.75 -13.50 -30.41
CA ASP A 125 -4.73 -14.48 -30.76
C ASP A 125 -4.41 -15.34 -29.53
N MET A 126 -4.71 -16.63 -29.61
CA MET A 126 -4.46 -17.60 -28.54
C MET A 126 -2.99 -17.63 -28.12
N THR A 127 -2.06 -17.41 -29.06
CA THR A 127 -0.62 -17.38 -28.79
C THR A 127 -0.28 -16.17 -27.91
N LYS A 128 -0.83 -14.99 -28.23
CA LYS A 128 -0.64 -13.78 -27.44
C LYS A 128 -1.22 -13.96 -26.04
N LEU A 129 -2.39 -14.56 -25.91
CA LEU A 129 -3.00 -14.86 -24.60
C LEU A 129 -2.13 -15.79 -23.75
N ILE A 130 -1.58 -16.86 -24.34
CA ILE A 130 -0.67 -17.79 -23.63
C ILE A 130 0.61 -17.09 -23.19
N ILE A 131 1.23 -16.30 -24.07
CA ILE A 131 2.45 -15.53 -23.73
C ILE A 131 2.17 -14.60 -22.55
N SER A 132 1.05 -13.89 -22.58
CA SER A 132 0.66 -12.98 -21.50
C SER A 132 0.38 -13.71 -20.20
N LEU A 133 -0.25 -14.88 -20.25
CA LEU A 133 -0.45 -15.74 -19.08
C LEU A 133 0.88 -16.16 -18.45
N VAL A 134 1.87 -16.54 -19.28
CA VAL A 134 3.21 -16.91 -18.81
C VAL A 134 3.92 -15.73 -18.16
N ILE A 135 3.87 -14.54 -18.77
CA ILE A 135 4.43 -13.30 -18.21
C ILE A 135 3.79 -13.00 -16.85
N MET A 136 2.45 -13.10 -16.76
CA MET A 136 1.70 -12.89 -15.52
C MET A 136 2.09 -13.89 -14.42
N SER A 137 2.24 -15.17 -14.77
CA SER A 137 2.65 -16.21 -13.82
C SER A 137 4.03 -15.92 -13.24
N ARG A 138 5.01 -15.56 -14.09
CA ARG A 138 6.37 -15.23 -13.64
C ARG A 138 6.39 -14.01 -12.72
N ALA A 139 5.63 -12.96 -13.05
CA ALA A 139 5.55 -11.76 -12.21
C ALA A 139 4.91 -12.04 -10.83
N HIS A 140 3.89 -12.90 -10.80
CA HIS A 140 3.27 -13.35 -9.55
C HIS A 140 4.25 -14.20 -8.71
N GLU A 141 4.94 -15.16 -9.32
CA GLU A 141 5.96 -15.98 -8.67
C GLU A 141 7.12 -15.15 -8.11
N GLU A 142 7.63 -14.18 -8.86
CA GLU A 142 8.71 -13.31 -8.38
C GLU A 142 8.27 -12.47 -7.18
N SER A 143 7.04 -11.96 -7.20
CA SER A 143 6.45 -11.19 -6.10
C SER A 143 6.24 -12.06 -4.85
N ALA A 144 5.74 -13.28 -5.03
CA ALA A 144 5.57 -14.27 -3.96
C ALA A 144 6.94 -14.70 -3.40
N ALA A 145 7.93 -14.94 -4.26
CA ALA A 145 9.29 -15.29 -3.86
C ALA A 145 9.98 -14.16 -3.09
N LYS A 146 9.82 -12.89 -3.50
CA LYS A 146 10.33 -11.73 -2.75
C LYS A 146 9.67 -11.63 -1.37
N SER A 147 8.36 -11.79 -1.31
CA SER A 147 7.61 -11.76 -0.04
C SER A 147 8.04 -12.89 0.89
N LYS A 148 8.18 -14.11 0.35
CA LYS A 148 8.68 -15.28 1.08
C LYS A 148 10.11 -15.06 1.57
N ARG A 149 11.03 -14.59 0.74
CA ARG A 149 12.41 -14.27 1.15
C ARG A 149 12.46 -13.25 2.28
N LEU A 150 11.63 -12.21 2.24
CA LEU A 150 11.54 -11.22 3.32
C LEU A 150 11.02 -11.85 4.61
N ALA A 151 10.01 -12.71 4.52
CA ALA A 151 9.49 -13.46 5.66
C ALA A 151 10.54 -14.44 6.22
N ASP A 152 11.25 -15.18 5.37
CA ASP A 152 12.31 -16.11 5.76
C ASP A 152 13.46 -15.38 6.46
N VAL A 153 13.88 -14.21 5.94
CA VAL A 153 14.87 -13.34 6.60
C VAL A 153 14.37 -12.87 7.96
N TRP A 154 13.08 -12.55 8.09
CA TRP A 154 12.47 -12.15 9.35
C TRP A 154 12.41 -13.31 10.36
N HIS A 155 12.02 -14.51 9.93
CA HIS A 155 12.02 -15.72 10.74
C HIS A 155 13.43 -16.12 11.19
N ALA A 156 14.41 -16.06 10.29
CA ALA A 156 15.81 -16.32 10.62
C ALA A 156 16.34 -15.32 11.66
N LYS A 157 15.98 -14.04 11.51
CA LYS A 157 16.25 -13.01 12.52
C LYS A 157 15.62 -13.35 13.87
N GLN A 158 14.33 -13.70 13.89
CA GLN A 158 13.62 -14.08 15.12
C GLN A 158 14.23 -15.30 15.81
N ALA A 159 14.66 -16.32 15.06
CA ALA A 159 15.29 -17.51 15.61
C ALA A 159 16.56 -17.19 16.42
N VAL A 160 17.34 -16.19 16.01
CA VAL A 160 18.55 -15.74 16.72
C VAL A 160 18.31 -14.56 17.66
N ALA A 161 17.06 -14.12 17.84
CA ALA A 161 16.72 -12.97 18.67
C ALA A 161 17.11 -13.14 20.15
N HIS A 162 17.17 -14.38 20.63
CA HIS A 162 17.63 -14.73 21.98
C HIS A 162 19.14 -14.49 22.19
N LEU A 163 19.93 -14.47 21.10
CA LEU A 163 21.37 -14.21 21.12
C LEU A 163 21.69 -12.75 20.83
N LYS A 164 20.87 -12.08 20.01
CA LYS A 164 21.06 -10.68 19.63
C LYS A 164 19.69 -9.98 19.50
N PRO A 165 19.42 -8.93 20.30
CA PRO A 165 18.13 -8.28 20.27
C PRO A 165 17.89 -7.62 18.90
N LEU A 166 16.69 -7.84 18.35
CA LEU A 166 16.31 -7.37 17.02
C LEU A 166 15.69 -5.97 17.07
N GLY A 167 16.02 -5.16 16.07
CA GLY A 167 15.40 -3.85 15.83
C GLY A 167 16.38 -2.69 15.99
N THR A 168 16.04 -1.56 15.40
CA THR A 168 16.81 -0.31 15.54
C THR A 168 16.13 0.66 16.50
N HIS A 169 14.84 0.44 16.77
CA HIS A 169 14.00 1.32 17.57
C HIS A 169 13.55 0.62 18.84
N LEU A 170 14.31 0.83 19.90
CA LEU A 170 13.88 0.50 21.25
C LEU A 170 12.93 1.58 21.79
N PRO A 171 12.00 1.22 22.68
CA PRO A 171 11.32 2.20 23.51
C PRO A 171 12.34 3.08 24.25
N ALA A 172 12.01 4.34 24.48
CA ALA A 172 13.00 5.33 24.89
C ALA A 172 13.63 5.08 26.27
N TRP A 173 13.02 4.23 27.11
CA TRP A 173 13.55 3.78 28.41
C TRP A 173 14.43 2.51 28.32
N LEU A 174 14.64 1.99 27.12
CA LEU A 174 15.50 0.85 26.83
C LEU A 174 16.63 1.28 25.89
N GLU A 175 17.84 0.83 26.18
CA GLU A 175 19.05 1.15 25.44
C GLU A 175 19.82 -0.13 25.14
N TYR A 176 20.58 -0.16 24.04
CA TYR A 176 21.51 -1.26 23.80
C TYR A 176 22.77 -1.04 24.64
N ASN A 177 23.38 -2.12 25.12
CA ASN A 177 24.76 -2.03 25.64
C ASN A 177 25.74 -1.60 24.52
N GLU A 178 26.96 -1.22 24.89
CA GLU A 178 27.99 -0.75 23.94
C GLU A 178 28.21 -1.73 22.77
N ASP A 179 28.19 -3.04 23.05
CA ASP A 179 28.36 -4.10 22.05
C ASP A 179 27.08 -4.46 21.27
N LYS A 180 25.93 -3.85 21.59
CA LYS A 180 24.59 -4.14 21.01
C LYS A 180 24.18 -5.61 21.08
N THR A 181 24.67 -6.32 22.08
CA THR A 181 24.37 -7.73 22.36
C THR A 181 23.26 -7.91 23.39
N LYS A 182 22.96 -6.88 24.20
CA LYS A 182 21.94 -6.92 25.26
C LYS A 182 21.14 -5.61 25.30
N ILE A 183 19.90 -5.70 25.77
CA ILE A 183 19.08 -4.53 26.10
C ILE A 183 19.27 -4.22 27.58
N GLN A 184 19.53 -2.96 27.89
CA GLN A 184 19.67 -2.42 29.23
C GLN A 184 18.56 -1.40 29.49
N ILE A 185 18.15 -1.28 30.76
CA ILE A 185 17.13 -0.32 31.17
C ILE A 185 17.81 1.00 31.51
N ASN A 186 17.39 2.08 30.87
CA ASN A 186 17.73 3.42 31.34
C ASN A 186 16.85 3.73 32.56
N TYR A 187 17.41 3.58 33.75
CA TYR A 187 16.67 3.67 35.01
C TYR A 187 16.02 5.04 35.22
N GLU A 188 16.68 6.14 34.86
CA GLU A 188 16.13 7.49 34.99
C GLU A 188 14.84 7.64 34.18
N LYS A 189 14.86 7.16 32.94
CA LYS A 189 13.70 7.16 32.04
C LYS A 189 12.63 6.17 32.49
N ALA A 190 13.02 5.00 32.98
CA ALA A 190 12.10 3.97 33.46
C ALA A 190 11.31 4.40 34.70
N VAL A 191 11.91 5.21 35.59
CA VAL A 191 11.18 5.82 36.72
C VAL A 191 10.05 6.71 36.23
N VAL A 192 10.30 7.53 35.19
CA VAL A 192 9.26 8.39 34.60
C VAL A 192 8.16 7.55 33.95
N VAL A 193 8.49 6.46 33.26
CA VAL A 193 7.48 5.52 32.73
C VAL A 193 6.62 4.95 33.85
N ARG A 194 7.24 4.41 34.92
CA ARG A 194 6.51 3.85 36.07
C ARG A 194 5.56 4.88 36.69
N TYR A 195 6.03 6.11 36.88
CA TYR A 195 5.23 7.19 37.42
C TYR A 195 4.00 7.52 36.54
N ILE A 196 4.14 7.45 35.22
CA ILE A 196 3.03 7.65 34.28
C ILE A 196 1.98 6.55 34.42
N PHE A 197 2.40 5.29 34.56
CA PHE A 197 1.48 4.17 34.77
C PHE A 197 0.78 4.27 36.13
N GLU A 198 1.50 4.68 37.18
CA GLU A 198 0.93 4.92 38.50
C GLU A 198 -0.14 6.02 38.48
N LEU A 199 0.13 7.16 37.84
CA LEU A 199 -0.85 8.23 37.66
C LEU A 199 -2.09 7.73 36.89
N SER A 200 -1.89 6.94 35.83
CA SER A 200 -2.98 6.35 35.08
C SER A 200 -3.81 5.37 35.92
N ALA A 201 -3.16 4.54 36.75
CA ALA A 201 -3.83 3.60 37.65
C ALA A 201 -4.64 4.32 38.73
N ASN A 202 -4.14 5.46 39.20
CA ASN A 202 -4.82 6.37 40.14
C ASN A 202 -5.94 7.21 39.49
N GLY A 203 -6.40 6.86 38.28
CA GLY A 203 -7.54 7.49 37.63
C GLY A 203 -7.25 8.82 36.92
N TYR A 204 -5.98 9.21 36.75
CA TYR A 204 -5.66 10.42 36.00
C TYR A 204 -5.90 10.19 34.50
N GLY A 205 -6.86 10.91 33.94
CA GLY A 205 -7.04 10.98 32.50
C GLY A 205 -5.80 11.53 31.79
N ARG A 206 -5.58 11.11 30.53
CA ARG A 206 -4.38 11.45 29.74
C ARG A 206 -4.04 12.94 29.71
N SER A 207 -5.06 13.81 29.60
CA SER A 207 -4.87 15.27 29.65
C SER A 207 -4.44 15.79 31.03
N ALA A 208 -4.96 15.20 32.12
CA ALA A 208 -4.57 15.56 33.48
C ALA A 208 -3.13 15.11 33.78
N LEU A 209 -2.75 13.93 33.29
CA LEU A 209 -1.40 13.39 33.40
C LEU A 209 -0.37 14.30 32.71
N ILE A 210 -0.64 14.72 31.47
CA ILE A 210 0.25 15.63 30.72
C ILE A 210 0.43 16.96 31.46
N ARG A 211 -0.66 17.54 31.97
CA ARG A 211 -0.59 18.78 32.76
C ARG A 211 0.29 18.58 34.00
N LYS A 212 0.10 17.48 34.71
CA LYS A 212 0.88 17.14 35.91
C LYS A 212 2.37 17.00 35.60
N LEU A 213 2.74 16.21 34.59
CA LEU A 213 4.14 16.03 34.19
C LEU A 213 4.80 17.35 33.78
N ASN A 214 4.13 18.16 32.95
CA ASN A 214 4.68 19.44 32.52
C ASN A 214 4.76 20.45 33.68
N SER A 215 3.80 20.47 34.59
CA SER A 215 3.81 21.36 35.77
C SER A 215 4.90 21.01 36.78
N GLN A 216 5.27 19.74 36.87
CA GLN A 216 6.36 19.24 37.73
C GLN A 216 7.74 19.38 37.07
N GLY A 217 7.81 19.92 35.84
CA GLY A 217 9.07 20.07 35.11
C GLY A 217 9.69 18.74 34.64
N ILE A 218 8.92 17.64 34.62
CA ILE A 218 9.42 16.33 34.22
C ILE A 218 9.62 16.33 32.70
N ALA A 219 10.86 16.19 32.26
CA ALA A 219 11.21 16.17 30.84
C ALA A 219 10.63 14.92 30.13
N PRO A 220 10.21 15.04 28.85
CA PRO A 220 9.85 13.89 28.05
C PRO A 220 11.01 12.91 27.85
N ILE A 221 10.69 11.63 27.86
CA ILE A 221 11.68 10.55 27.71
C ILE A 221 12.28 10.50 26.30
N GLY A 222 11.53 10.94 25.29
CA GLY A 222 11.99 10.99 23.90
C GLY A 222 12.92 12.18 23.63
N SER A 223 14.05 11.94 22.98
CA SER A 223 15.12 12.94 22.72
C SER A 223 14.72 14.15 21.86
N ARG A 224 13.56 14.10 21.20
CA ARG A 224 13.11 15.17 20.28
C ARG A 224 12.08 16.13 20.87
N ALA A 225 11.44 15.77 21.99
CA ALA A 225 10.29 16.52 22.50
C ALA A 225 10.69 17.39 23.70
N LYS A 226 10.33 18.68 23.65
CA LYS A 226 10.54 19.62 24.77
C LYS A 226 9.43 19.59 25.82
N ARG A 227 8.29 18.96 25.52
CA ARG A 227 7.12 18.86 26.41
C ARG A 227 6.36 17.56 26.18
N TRP A 228 5.54 17.14 27.15
CA TRP A 228 4.70 15.95 27.00
C TRP A 228 3.53 16.21 26.04
N HIS A 229 3.35 15.29 25.09
CA HIS A 229 2.27 15.34 24.10
C HIS A 229 1.34 14.13 24.25
N LEU A 230 0.06 14.34 23.94
CA LEU A 230 -1.00 13.33 24.07
C LEU A 230 -0.73 12.07 23.24
N SER A 231 -0.24 12.23 22.02
CA SER A 231 0.12 11.13 21.13
C SER A 231 1.18 10.21 21.74
N TYR A 232 2.20 10.79 22.38
CA TYR A 232 3.29 10.03 22.99
C TYR A 232 2.84 9.31 24.26
N VAL A 233 2.09 9.98 25.15
CA VAL A 233 1.52 9.35 26.37
C VAL A 233 0.57 8.22 26.00
N THR A 234 -0.26 8.41 24.97
CA THR A 234 -1.18 7.37 24.50
C THR A 234 -0.43 6.17 23.93
N LYS A 235 0.61 6.42 23.12
CA LYS A 235 1.49 5.36 22.61
C LYS A 235 2.19 4.61 23.74
N LEU A 236 2.64 5.32 24.78
CA LEU A 236 3.33 4.75 25.93
C LEU A 236 2.41 3.84 26.75
N LEU A 237 1.20 4.30 27.10
CA LEU A 237 0.23 3.54 27.89
C LEU A 237 -0.32 2.31 27.15
N ASN A 238 -0.32 2.33 25.81
CA ASN A 238 -0.75 1.20 24.99
C ASN A 238 0.42 0.26 24.61
N ASN A 239 1.64 0.51 25.10
CA ASN A 239 2.80 -0.29 24.76
C ASN A 239 2.88 -1.54 25.66
N THR A 240 2.79 -2.72 25.06
CA THR A 240 2.85 -4.01 25.77
C THR A 240 4.24 -4.36 26.31
N VAL A 241 5.30 -3.70 25.82
CA VAL A 241 6.68 -3.89 26.29
C VAL A 241 6.88 -3.37 27.73
N VAL A 242 5.92 -2.63 28.29
CA VAL A 242 5.97 -2.17 29.70
C VAL A 242 5.45 -3.23 30.68
N VAL A 243 4.82 -4.30 30.19
CA VAL A 243 4.11 -5.31 31.00
C VAL A 243 4.91 -6.62 31.17
N ASN A 244 6.04 -6.77 30.46
CA ASN A 244 6.90 -7.97 30.49
C ASN A 244 8.28 -7.66 31.05
#